data_AF-A0A2R6T921-F1
#
_entry.id   AF-A0A2R6T921-F1
#
_cell.length_a   1.000
_cell.length_b   1.000
_cell.length_c   1.000
_cell.angle_alpha   90.00
_cell.angle_beta   90.00
_cell.angle_gamma   90.00
#
_symmetry.space_group_name_H-M   'P 1'
#
loop_
_entity.id
_entity.type
_entity.pdbx_description
1 polymer ?
#
loop_
_entity_poly.entity_id
_entity_poly.type
_entity_poly.pdbx_seq_one_letter_code
_entity_poly.pdbx_strand_id
1 'polypeptide(L)'
;MNTMENQLLDTLVNDQKNVPEIYKPSQYWQKKALSAIREIKKNGLNNLRSSIDINSAASAYGDNTITDARTILETTSLKNRLGLAILNHTSLKKLFDFQVATTKNLLKTVLELEKNKLALSNPERLNHLVENYKIENSINFGCDRISTFRNKDYSTYYLQILDLLDLVESKRSLNKLQSFLEVGPGFGVNIHLIEQNFSNFKKFIVIDIVPNVWVVTEYLRKLYGESVNDYLVTKNMKEIKFKDDTSLEIFVIPPWEIEKISSPIDCFWNSNSFVEMSPEIVKNYAKRFLEIGTKESVYNFITYDRFDPKTTFQPDQIQELFSNVEFEKIVHPILENSERESYFYIGKSK
;
A
#
# COMPACT_ATOMS: atom_id res chain seq x y z
N MET A 1 4.05 17.68 17.20
CA MET A 1 4.51 16.41 16.59
C MET A 1 5.64 15.90 17.46
N ASN A 2 5.54 14.68 17.96
CA ASN A 2 6.40 14.21 19.06
C ASN A 2 7.80 13.90 18.53
N THR A 3 8.85 14.20 19.30
CA THR A 3 10.26 14.00 18.91
C THR A 3 10.62 12.55 18.56
N MET A 4 9.85 11.55 19.04
CA MET A 4 10.03 10.13 18.70
C MET A 4 9.47 9.72 17.33
N GLU A 5 8.38 10.32 16.83
CA GLU A 5 7.76 9.91 15.55
C GLU A 5 8.67 10.17 14.35
N ASN A 6 9.53 11.19 14.43
CA ASN A 6 10.53 11.46 13.40
C ASN A 6 11.75 10.53 13.49
N GLN A 7 12.01 9.88 14.62
CA GLN A 7 13.20 9.04 14.79
C GLN A 7 13.19 7.85 13.82
N LEU A 8 12.06 7.17 13.66
CA LEU A 8 11.90 6.06 12.72
C LEU A 8 12.17 6.52 11.28
N LEU A 9 11.49 7.59 10.84
CA LEU A 9 11.63 8.12 9.48
C LEU A 9 13.05 8.61 9.21
N ASP A 10 13.64 9.39 10.12
CA ASP A 10 14.99 9.93 9.95
C ASP A 10 16.04 8.82 9.92
N THR A 11 15.86 7.76 10.72
CA THR A 11 16.73 6.58 10.70
C THR A 11 16.61 5.85 9.36
N LEU A 12 15.40 5.59 8.87
CA LEU A 12 15.16 4.97 7.56
C LEU A 12 15.80 5.79 6.42
N VAL A 13 15.58 7.11 6.42
CA VAL A 13 16.12 8.03 5.40
C VAL A 13 17.64 8.08 5.43
N ASN A 14 18.24 8.04 6.62
CA ASN A 14 19.70 8.04 6.76
C ASN A 14 20.30 6.73 6.28
N ASP A 15 19.76 5.60 6.72
CA ASP A 15 20.31 4.29 6.44
C ASP A 15 20.14 3.91 4.96
N GLN A 16 19.02 4.30 4.32
CA GLN A 16 18.78 4.12 2.88
C GLN A 16 19.90 4.70 1.99
N LYS A 17 20.64 5.72 2.42
CA LYS A 17 21.74 6.30 1.63
C LYS A 17 22.85 5.28 1.35
N ASN A 18 23.05 4.34 2.28
CA ASN A 18 24.16 3.41 2.28
C ASN A 18 23.78 1.98 1.82
N VAL A 19 22.51 1.75 1.46
CA VAL A 19 22.06 0.41 1.01
C VAL A 19 22.40 0.19 -0.47
N PRO A 20 22.56 -1.08 -0.89
CA PRO A 20 22.73 -1.41 -2.31
C PRO A 20 21.60 -0.87 -3.19
N GLU A 21 21.92 -0.51 -4.44
CA GLU A 21 20.96 0.06 -5.40
C GLU A 21 19.74 -0.84 -5.65
N ILE A 22 19.90 -2.16 -5.57
CA ILE A 22 18.79 -3.13 -5.76
C ILE A 22 17.67 -2.98 -4.72
N TYR A 23 17.95 -2.38 -3.56
CA TYR A 23 16.96 -2.12 -2.50
C TYR A 23 16.46 -0.68 -2.49
N LYS A 24 16.95 0.17 -3.42
CA LYS A 24 16.46 1.54 -3.56
C LYS A 24 15.23 1.57 -4.48
N PRO A 25 14.32 2.54 -4.29
CA PRO A 25 13.18 2.72 -5.17
C PRO A 25 13.59 2.90 -6.63
N SER A 26 12.82 2.32 -7.55
CA SER A 26 12.95 2.58 -8.98
C SER A 26 12.74 4.07 -9.29
N GLN A 27 13.11 4.50 -10.51
CA GLN A 27 12.89 5.88 -10.95
C GLN A 27 11.42 6.33 -10.81
N TYR A 28 10.47 5.42 -11.02
CA TYR A 28 9.04 5.66 -10.86
C TYR A 28 8.69 6.09 -9.43
N TRP A 29 9.25 5.40 -8.43
CA TRP A 29 8.96 5.64 -7.01
C TRP A 29 9.85 6.71 -6.35
N GLN A 30 11.05 6.95 -6.87
CA GLN A 30 12.03 7.86 -6.24
C GLN A 30 11.48 9.28 -6.02
N LYS A 31 10.83 9.88 -7.02
CA LYS A 31 10.28 11.24 -6.91
C LYS A 31 9.12 11.31 -5.92
N LYS A 32 8.22 10.32 -5.98
CA LYS A 32 7.07 10.18 -5.09
C LYS A 32 7.52 10.03 -3.63
N ALA A 33 8.56 9.22 -3.40
CA ALA A 33 9.11 8.97 -2.08
C ALA A 33 9.63 10.25 -1.41
N LEU A 34 10.38 11.07 -2.15
CA LEU A 34 10.92 12.34 -1.64
C LEU A 34 9.81 13.31 -1.22
N SER A 35 8.75 13.42 -2.01
CA SER A 35 7.62 14.27 -1.66
C SER A 35 6.86 13.72 -0.45
N ALA A 36 6.65 12.41 -0.38
CA ALA A 36 5.99 11.75 0.76
C ALA A 36 6.77 11.97 2.06
N ILE A 37 8.10 11.80 2.06
CA ILE A 37 8.95 12.06 3.25
C ILE A 37 8.76 13.49 3.76
N ARG A 38 8.74 14.48 2.86
CA ARG A 38 8.51 15.88 3.24
C ARG A 38 7.16 16.09 3.90
N GLU A 39 6.10 15.50 3.33
CA GLU A 39 4.73 15.66 3.83
C GLU A 39 4.51 14.89 5.13
N ILE A 40 5.14 13.72 5.31
CA ILE A 40 5.16 12.99 6.58
C ILE A 40 5.79 13.86 7.67
N LYS A 41 6.97 14.45 7.42
CA LYS A 41 7.64 15.34 8.40
C LYS A 41 6.80 16.55 8.80
N LYS A 42 5.93 17.01 7.89
CA LYS A 42 5.09 18.19 8.10
C LYS A 42 3.77 17.86 8.80
N ASN A 43 3.12 16.76 8.43
CA ASN A 43 1.72 16.48 8.80
C ASN A 43 1.56 15.20 9.64
N GLY A 44 2.52 14.28 9.63
CA GLY A 44 2.38 12.95 10.24
C GLY A 44 1.23 12.15 9.64
N LEU A 45 0.52 11.39 10.49
CA LEU A 45 -0.68 10.62 10.09
C LEU A 45 -1.99 11.42 10.10
N ASN A 46 -1.98 12.67 10.56
CA ASN A 46 -3.20 13.45 10.68
C ASN A 46 -3.84 13.64 9.30
N ASN A 47 -5.10 13.22 9.18
CA ASN A 47 -5.89 13.27 7.95
C ASN A 47 -5.15 12.72 6.73
N LEU A 48 -4.35 11.66 6.93
CA LEU A 48 -3.56 11.01 5.87
C LEU A 48 -4.41 10.62 4.65
N ARG A 49 -5.67 10.25 4.91
CA ARG A 49 -6.62 9.74 3.91
C ARG A 49 -7.63 10.79 3.45
N SER A 50 -7.42 12.06 3.83
CA SER A 50 -8.26 13.17 3.39
C SER A 50 -7.71 13.75 2.09
N SER A 51 -8.60 13.93 1.13
CA SER A 51 -8.36 14.63 -0.13
C SER A 51 -8.56 16.14 -0.02
N ILE A 52 -9.32 16.58 0.98
CA ILE A 52 -9.66 17.99 1.22
C ILE A 52 -8.68 18.71 2.16
N ASP A 53 -7.86 17.97 2.91
CA ASP A 53 -6.84 18.55 3.79
C ASP A 53 -5.53 18.82 3.05
N ILE A 54 -4.45 19.04 3.80
CA ILE A 54 -3.12 19.39 3.27
C ILE A 54 -2.22 18.14 3.17
N ASN A 55 -2.56 17.05 3.86
CA ASN A 55 -1.68 15.88 3.94
C ASN A 55 -1.73 15.06 2.65
N SER A 56 -0.69 15.19 1.83
CA SER A 56 -0.52 14.43 0.59
C SER A 56 0.52 13.31 0.71
N ALA A 57 0.87 12.89 1.94
CA ALA A 57 1.88 11.85 2.15
C ALA A 57 1.48 10.55 1.45
N ALA A 58 0.19 10.16 1.55
CA ALA A 58 -0.35 8.94 0.95
C ALA A 58 -0.77 9.08 -0.51
N SER A 59 -0.58 10.24 -1.16
CA SER A 59 -1.17 10.50 -2.49
C SER A 59 -0.71 9.61 -3.63
N ALA A 60 0.33 8.81 -3.42
CA ALA A 60 0.80 7.84 -4.41
C ALA A 60 0.40 6.38 -4.11
N TYR A 61 -0.18 6.09 -2.93
CA TYR A 61 -0.36 4.73 -2.41
C TYR A 61 -1.54 4.59 -1.42
N GLY A 62 -2.34 5.64 -1.24
CA GLY A 62 -3.55 5.67 -0.45
C GLY A 62 -4.76 6.09 -1.27
N ASP A 63 -5.86 6.35 -0.59
CA ASP A 63 -7.18 6.59 -1.19
C ASP A 63 -7.54 8.07 -1.37
N ASN A 64 -6.61 8.99 -1.05
CA ASN A 64 -6.82 10.43 -1.16
C ASN A 64 -6.57 10.98 -2.58
N THR A 65 -7.30 12.04 -2.93
CA THR A 65 -7.11 12.82 -4.17
C THR A 65 -6.12 13.95 -3.94
N ILE A 66 -5.20 14.16 -4.89
CA ILE A 66 -4.34 15.33 -4.89
C ILE A 66 -5.16 16.55 -5.34
N THR A 67 -5.40 17.49 -4.41
CA THR A 67 -6.07 18.77 -4.70
C THR A 67 -5.11 19.94 -4.85
N ASP A 68 -3.88 19.80 -4.35
CA ASP A 68 -2.84 20.82 -4.43
C ASP A 68 -1.54 20.22 -4.95
N ALA A 69 -1.24 20.45 -6.23
CA ALA A 69 -0.04 19.92 -6.88
C ALA A 69 1.27 20.39 -6.22
N ARG A 70 1.27 21.51 -5.46
CA ARG A 70 2.47 22.02 -4.77
C ARG A 70 2.99 21.03 -3.70
N THR A 71 2.09 20.20 -3.17
CA THR A 71 2.37 19.21 -2.12
C THR A 71 3.03 17.93 -2.63
N ILE A 72 2.95 17.66 -3.95
CA ILE A 72 3.54 16.48 -4.59
C ILE A 72 4.79 16.79 -5.45
N LEU A 73 5.17 18.06 -5.53
CA LEU A 73 6.38 18.47 -6.24
C LEU A 73 7.64 18.00 -5.50
N GLU A 74 8.47 17.24 -6.20
CA GLU A 74 9.82 16.90 -5.71
C GLU A 74 10.68 18.17 -5.61
N THR A 75 11.48 18.28 -4.55
CA THR A 75 12.22 19.51 -4.22
C THR A 75 13.74 19.32 -4.23
N THR A 76 14.25 18.25 -4.85
CA THR A 76 15.70 18.06 -5.05
C THR A 76 16.25 19.00 -6.11
N SER A 77 15.49 19.24 -7.19
CA SER A 77 15.87 20.19 -8.23
C SER A 77 15.74 21.64 -7.77
N LEU A 78 16.78 22.45 -7.98
CA LEU A 78 16.75 23.89 -7.73
C LEU A 78 15.62 24.58 -8.51
N LYS A 79 15.34 24.13 -9.75
CA LYS A 79 14.24 24.65 -10.57
C LYS A 79 12.89 24.46 -9.89
N ASN A 80 12.66 23.28 -9.31
CA ASN A 80 11.40 22.98 -8.62
C ASN A 80 11.29 23.73 -7.31
N ARG A 81 12.40 23.91 -6.57
CA ARG A 81 12.44 24.74 -5.36
C ARG A 81 12.11 26.21 -5.66
N LEU A 82 12.71 26.77 -6.71
CA LEU A 82 12.43 28.15 -7.14
C LEU A 82 11.00 28.31 -7.65
N GLY A 83 10.52 27.36 -8.46
CA GLY A 83 9.13 27.34 -8.92
C GLY A 83 8.15 27.32 -7.75
N LEU A 84 8.35 26.42 -6.78
CA LEU A 84 7.53 26.34 -5.57
C LEU A 84 7.59 27.64 -4.74
N ALA A 85 8.78 28.26 -4.63
CA ALA A 85 8.92 29.54 -3.96
C ALA A 85 8.13 30.66 -4.68
N ILE A 86 8.18 30.70 -6.01
CA ILE A 86 7.38 31.64 -6.81
C ILE A 86 5.88 31.42 -6.55
N LEU A 87 5.42 30.17 -6.58
CA LEU A 87 4.02 29.82 -6.32
C LEU A 87 3.56 30.18 -4.90
N ASN A 88 4.45 30.15 -3.92
CA ASN A 88 4.12 30.35 -2.51
C ASN A 88 4.40 31.76 -1.98
N HIS A 89 5.24 32.55 -2.65
CA HIS A 89 5.71 33.84 -2.12
C HIS A 89 5.48 35.03 -3.07
N THR A 90 4.82 34.84 -4.21
CA THR A 90 4.44 35.93 -5.11
C THR A 90 2.92 36.16 -5.13
N SER A 91 2.45 37.14 -5.91
CA SER A 91 1.02 37.37 -6.15
C SER A 91 0.31 36.16 -6.77
N LEU A 92 1.04 35.26 -7.43
CA LEU A 92 0.50 34.00 -7.94
C LEU A 92 -0.07 33.12 -6.84
N LYS A 93 0.42 33.24 -5.59
CA LYS A 93 -0.11 32.47 -4.45
C LYS A 93 -1.62 32.60 -4.33
N LYS A 94 -2.16 33.81 -4.48
CA LYS A 94 -3.62 34.05 -4.38
C LYS A 94 -4.39 33.32 -5.47
N LEU A 95 -3.86 33.30 -6.70
CA LEU A 95 -4.47 32.62 -7.83
C LEU A 95 -4.48 31.09 -7.61
N PHE A 96 -3.34 30.53 -7.18
CA PHE A 96 -3.24 29.09 -6.89
C PHE A 96 -4.09 28.68 -5.69
N ASP A 97 -4.12 29.49 -4.62
CA ASP A 97 -4.98 29.21 -3.47
C ASP A 97 -6.47 29.26 -3.86
N PHE A 98 -6.87 30.18 -4.74
CA PHE A 98 -8.23 30.21 -5.29
C PHE A 98 -8.53 28.96 -6.12
N GLN A 99 -7.60 28.52 -6.98
CA GLN A 99 -7.74 27.28 -7.74
C GLN A 99 -7.88 26.07 -6.81
N VAL A 100 -7.00 25.93 -5.82
CA VAL A 100 -7.04 24.84 -4.84
C VAL A 100 -8.36 24.86 -4.06
N ALA A 101 -8.83 26.02 -3.59
CA ALA A 101 -10.11 26.14 -2.90
C ALA A 101 -11.29 25.72 -3.80
N THR A 102 -11.28 26.13 -5.07
CA THR A 102 -12.30 25.77 -6.06
C THR A 102 -12.30 24.27 -6.31
N THR A 103 -11.12 23.67 -6.52
CA THR A 103 -10.96 22.22 -6.70
C THR A 103 -11.42 21.44 -5.47
N LYS A 104 -11.10 21.90 -4.25
CA LYS A 104 -11.58 21.27 -3.01
C LYS A 104 -13.10 21.33 -2.89
N ASN A 105 -13.73 22.45 -3.25
CA ASN A 105 -15.20 22.57 -3.22
C ASN A 105 -15.87 21.65 -4.24
N LEU A 106 -15.33 21.58 -5.46
CA LEU A 106 -15.83 20.64 -6.47
C LEU A 106 -15.66 19.18 -6.00
N LEU A 107 -14.50 18.85 -5.42
CA LEU A 107 -14.24 17.51 -4.93
C LEU A 107 -15.21 17.10 -3.82
N LYS A 108 -15.57 18.00 -2.89
CA LYS A 108 -16.61 17.72 -1.89
C LYS A 108 -17.91 17.27 -2.54
N THR A 109 -18.36 17.96 -3.59
CA THR A 109 -19.55 17.57 -4.34
C THR A 109 -19.38 16.19 -4.99
N VAL A 110 -18.21 15.91 -5.57
CA VAL A 110 -17.92 14.59 -6.17
C VAL A 110 -17.98 13.49 -5.10
N LEU A 111 -17.32 13.67 -3.96
CA LEU A 111 -17.31 12.69 -2.88
C LEU A 111 -18.71 12.40 -2.34
N GLU A 112 -19.56 13.42 -2.19
CA GLU A 112 -20.97 13.22 -1.80
C GLU A 112 -21.77 12.43 -2.83
N LEU A 113 -21.55 12.66 -4.13
CA LEU A 113 -22.21 11.90 -5.20
C LEU A 113 -21.70 10.45 -5.27
N GLU A 114 -20.43 10.22 -4.95
CA GLU A 114 -19.81 8.90 -4.96
C GLU A 114 -20.30 8.00 -3.81
N LYS A 115 -20.80 8.57 -2.70
CA LYS A 115 -21.22 7.81 -1.50
C LYS A 115 -22.14 6.63 -1.77
N ASN A 116 -23.11 6.81 -2.66
CA ASN A 116 -24.08 5.75 -2.98
C ASN A 116 -23.77 5.05 -4.31
N LYS A 117 -22.71 5.45 -5.03
CA LYS A 117 -22.41 4.95 -6.38
C LYS A 117 -22.29 3.43 -6.39
N LEU A 118 -21.51 2.86 -5.47
CA LEU A 118 -21.28 1.42 -5.43
C LEU A 118 -22.54 0.63 -5.05
N ALA A 119 -23.34 1.15 -4.12
CA ALA A 119 -24.63 0.56 -3.74
C ALA A 119 -25.62 0.56 -4.91
N LEU A 120 -25.54 1.53 -5.81
CA LEU A 120 -26.37 1.61 -7.02
C LEU A 120 -25.84 0.74 -8.16
N SER A 121 -24.52 0.69 -8.35
CA SER A 121 -23.91 -0.01 -9.49
C SER A 121 -23.74 -1.51 -9.26
N ASN A 122 -23.42 -1.93 -8.03
CA ASN A 122 -23.09 -3.32 -7.68
C ASN A 122 -23.70 -3.75 -6.33
N PRO A 123 -25.03 -3.63 -6.13
CA PRO A 123 -25.68 -3.90 -4.84
C PRO A 123 -25.47 -5.33 -4.32
N GLU A 124 -25.57 -6.33 -5.19
CA GLU A 124 -25.43 -7.74 -4.80
C GLU A 124 -24.01 -8.08 -4.35
N ARG A 125 -23.01 -7.60 -5.10
CA ARG A 125 -21.60 -7.80 -4.74
C ARG A 125 -21.26 -7.08 -3.44
N LEU A 126 -21.70 -5.84 -3.28
CA LEU A 126 -21.53 -5.10 -2.03
C LEU A 126 -22.20 -5.80 -0.85
N ASN A 127 -23.41 -6.35 -1.07
CA ASN A 127 -24.11 -7.13 -0.07
C ASN A 127 -23.30 -8.35 0.38
N HIS A 128 -22.80 -9.12 -0.59
CA HIS A 128 -21.95 -10.30 -0.35
C HIS A 128 -20.71 -9.94 0.49
N LEU A 129 -19.98 -8.88 0.10
CA LEU A 129 -18.76 -8.47 0.81
C LEU A 129 -19.06 -8.03 2.25
N VAL A 130 -20.12 -7.24 2.46
CA VAL A 130 -20.49 -6.72 3.78
C VAL A 130 -21.06 -7.79 4.71
N GLU A 131 -21.73 -8.81 4.17
CA GLU A 131 -22.30 -9.91 4.97
C GLU A 131 -21.27 -10.97 5.36
N ASN A 132 -20.29 -11.24 4.49
CA ASN A 132 -19.33 -12.32 4.71
C ASN A 132 -18.03 -11.88 5.41
N TYR A 133 -17.75 -10.58 5.46
CA TYR A 133 -16.48 -10.07 6.01
C TYR A 133 -16.68 -8.96 7.03
N LYS A 134 -15.78 -8.97 8.02
CA LYS A 134 -15.59 -7.88 8.97
C LYS A 134 -14.83 -6.74 8.30
N ILE A 135 -15.35 -5.53 8.49
CA ILE A 135 -14.77 -4.29 7.99
C ILE A 135 -14.83 -3.26 9.12
N GLU A 136 -13.89 -3.34 10.07
CA GLU A 136 -13.83 -2.42 11.21
C GLU A 136 -12.78 -1.34 10.97
N ASN A 137 -12.97 -0.17 11.59
CA ASN A 137 -12.02 0.95 11.54
C ASN A 137 -11.66 1.44 10.12
N SER A 138 -12.49 1.11 9.11
CA SER A 138 -12.17 1.36 7.70
C SER A 138 -12.17 2.83 7.31
N ILE A 139 -12.81 3.71 8.08
CA ILE A 139 -12.91 5.15 7.81
C ILE A 139 -11.95 6.01 8.66
N ASN A 140 -11.04 5.39 9.42
CA ASN A 140 -10.09 6.09 10.25
C ASN A 140 -9.11 6.94 9.43
N PHE A 141 -8.39 7.85 10.11
CA PHE A 141 -7.35 8.73 9.54
C PHE A 141 -7.85 9.74 8.51
N GLY A 142 -9.09 10.21 8.69
CA GLY A 142 -9.69 11.26 7.88
C GLY A 142 -10.10 10.79 6.48
N CYS A 143 -10.48 9.52 6.32
CA CYS A 143 -10.96 8.97 5.05
C CYS A 143 -12.18 9.77 4.57
N ASP A 144 -12.10 10.31 3.35
CA ASP A 144 -13.20 11.06 2.74
C ASP A 144 -13.85 10.34 1.55
N ARG A 145 -13.25 9.24 1.06
CA ARG A 145 -13.88 8.32 0.10
C ARG A 145 -14.69 7.24 0.80
N ILE A 146 -15.96 7.53 0.95
CA ILE A 146 -16.92 6.70 1.67
C ILE A 146 -17.89 6.07 0.68
N SER A 147 -18.24 4.80 0.92
CA SER A 147 -19.40 4.12 0.35
C SER A 147 -20.40 3.84 1.47
N THR A 148 -21.64 4.31 1.33
CA THR A 148 -22.72 4.09 2.29
C THR A 148 -23.58 2.91 1.84
N PHE A 149 -23.78 1.93 2.73
CA PHE A 149 -24.64 0.78 2.49
C PHE A 149 -25.38 0.38 3.75
N ARG A 150 -26.70 0.16 3.66
CA ARG A 150 -27.58 -0.18 4.81
C ARG A 150 -27.38 0.76 6.01
N ASN A 151 -27.30 2.08 5.75
CA ASN A 151 -27.06 3.14 6.75
C ASN A 151 -25.73 3.03 7.52
N LYS A 152 -24.74 2.32 6.97
CA LYS A 152 -23.38 2.26 7.49
C LYS A 152 -22.38 2.74 6.44
N ASP A 153 -21.40 3.48 6.91
CA ASP A 153 -20.31 4.01 6.09
C ASP A 153 -19.10 3.08 6.12
N TYR A 154 -18.55 2.84 4.94
CA TYR A 154 -17.34 2.05 4.72
C TYR A 154 -16.37 2.88 3.89
N SER A 155 -15.08 2.70 4.09
CA SER A 155 -14.14 3.19 3.08
C SER A 155 -14.33 2.42 1.78
N THR A 156 -14.49 3.16 0.68
CA THR A 156 -14.57 2.59 -0.67
C THR A 156 -13.33 1.75 -0.99
N TYR A 157 -12.14 2.22 -0.59
CA TYR A 157 -10.90 1.49 -0.84
C TYR A 157 -10.82 0.17 -0.05
N TYR A 158 -11.35 0.13 1.18
CA TYR A 158 -11.47 -1.14 1.91
C TYR A 158 -12.34 -2.15 1.17
N LEU A 159 -13.47 -1.72 0.61
CA LEU A 159 -14.35 -2.59 -0.18
C LEU A 159 -13.66 -3.09 -1.45
N GLN A 160 -12.85 -2.26 -2.10
CA GLN A 160 -12.05 -2.67 -3.26
C GLN A 160 -11.02 -3.73 -2.90
N ILE A 161 -10.23 -3.52 -1.85
CA ILE A 161 -9.24 -4.52 -1.41
C ILE A 161 -9.93 -5.81 -0.96
N LEU A 162 -11.08 -5.70 -0.30
CA LEU A 162 -11.86 -6.86 0.11
C LEU A 162 -12.42 -7.65 -1.07
N ASP A 163 -12.85 -6.97 -2.15
CA ASP A 163 -13.28 -7.63 -3.38
C ASP A 163 -12.14 -8.44 -4.01
N LEU A 164 -10.92 -7.90 -4.07
CA LEU A 164 -9.73 -8.63 -4.52
C LEU A 164 -9.44 -9.84 -3.62
N LEU A 165 -9.55 -9.66 -2.31
CA LEU A 165 -9.31 -10.72 -1.32
C LEU A 165 -10.33 -11.86 -1.43
N ASP A 166 -11.62 -11.54 -1.58
CA ASP A 166 -12.69 -12.53 -1.78
C ASP A 166 -12.50 -13.30 -3.09
N LEU A 167 -12.09 -12.62 -4.16
CA LEU A 167 -11.78 -13.28 -5.43
C LEU A 167 -10.62 -14.27 -5.29
N VAL A 168 -9.56 -13.90 -4.56
CA VAL A 168 -8.46 -14.82 -4.28
C VAL A 168 -8.93 -16.00 -3.41
N GLU A 169 -9.67 -15.75 -2.34
CA GLU A 169 -10.21 -16.81 -1.46
C GLU A 169 -11.11 -17.79 -2.23
N SER A 170 -11.91 -17.29 -3.18
CA SER A 170 -12.80 -18.11 -4.02
C SER A 170 -12.04 -19.11 -4.91
N LYS A 171 -10.77 -18.83 -5.20
CA LYS A 171 -9.90 -19.66 -6.04
C LYS A 171 -8.96 -20.51 -5.20
N ARG A 172 -8.57 -20.03 -4.03
CA ARG A 172 -7.70 -20.72 -3.10
C ARG A 172 -7.98 -20.29 -1.68
N SER A 173 -8.37 -21.26 -0.85
CA SER A 173 -8.62 -20.95 0.55
C SER A 173 -7.35 -20.59 1.31
N LEU A 174 -7.38 -19.45 1.99
CA LEU A 174 -6.32 -18.91 2.82
C LEU A 174 -6.41 -19.41 4.27
N ASN A 175 -7.50 -20.11 4.65
CA ASN A 175 -7.78 -20.57 6.03
C ASN A 175 -6.75 -21.54 6.65
N LYS A 176 -5.81 -22.07 5.86
CA LYS A 176 -4.76 -23.01 6.32
C LYS A 176 -3.38 -22.36 6.45
N LEU A 177 -3.21 -21.14 5.97
CA LEU A 177 -1.92 -20.45 5.90
C LEU A 177 -1.71 -19.64 7.18
N GLN A 178 -0.49 -19.54 7.70
CA GLN A 178 -0.27 -18.90 9.02
C GLN A 178 0.56 -17.63 8.92
N SER A 179 1.38 -17.55 7.87
CA SER A 179 2.32 -16.48 7.64
C SER A 179 2.08 -15.77 6.31
N PHE A 180 2.14 -14.45 6.35
CA PHE A 180 1.81 -13.57 5.23
C PHE A 180 2.94 -12.57 5.00
N LEU A 181 3.42 -12.45 3.76
CA LEU A 181 4.37 -11.43 3.35
C LEU A 181 3.80 -10.63 2.20
N GLU A 182 3.68 -9.31 2.39
CA GLU A 182 3.22 -8.39 1.35
C GLU A 182 4.29 -7.37 0.99
N VAL A 183 4.52 -7.22 -0.31
CA VAL A 183 5.37 -6.16 -0.87
C VAL A 183 4.50 -5.03 -1.39
N GLY A 184 4.70 -3.83 -0.86
CA GLY A 184 3.99 -2.62 -1.25
C GLY A 184 2.50 -2.61 -0.83
N PRO A 185 2.16 -2.75 0.46
CA PRO A 185 0.76 -2.77 0.93
C PRO A 185 0.09 -1.39 0.94
N GLY A 186 0.80 -0.34 0.50
CA GLY A 186 0.37 1.05 0.70
C GLY A 186 0.34 1.38 2.19
N PHE A 187 -0.83 1.75 2.71
CA PHE A 187 -0.98 2.06 4.14
C PHE A 187 -1.46 0.87 5.00
N GLY A 188 -1.59 -0.35 4.45
CA GLY A 188 -1.78 -1.57 5.25
C GLY A 188 -3.21 -2.12 5.32
N VAL A 189 -4.10 -1.75 4.38
CA VAL A 189 -5.50 -2.21 4.37
C VAL A 189 -5.62 -3.72 4.24
N ASN A 190 -4.83 -4.32 3.35
CA ASN A 190 -4.89 -5.76 3.09
C ASN A 190 -4.48 -6.57 4.34
N ILE A 191 -3.40 -6.18 5.01
CA ILE A 191 -2.98 -6.75 6.30
C ILE A 191 -4.10 -6.68 7.34
N HIS A 192 -4.75 -5.53 7.47
CA HIS A 192 -5.85 -5.33 8.42
C HIS A 192 -7.06 -6.21 8.08
N LEU A 193 -7.46 -6.29 6.81
CA LEU A 193 -8.56 -7.14 6.37
C LEU A 193 -8.26 -8.62 6.58
N ILE A 194 -7.03 -9.06 6.29
CA ILE A 194 -6.63 -10.45 6.47
C ILE A 194 -6.67 -10.83 7.95
N GLU A 195 -6.08 -10.01 8.82
CA GLU A 195 -6.07 -10.28 10.27
C GLU A 195 -7.48 -10.32 10.87
N GLN A 196 -8.39 -9.43 10.43
CA GLN A 196 -9.78 -9.39 10.89
C GLN A 196 -10.59 -10.63 10.49
N ASN A 197 -10.33 -11.18 9.30
CA ASN A 197 -11.20 -12.15 8.65
C ASN A 197 -10.64 -13.59 8.66
N PHE A 198 -9.32 -13.74 8.83
CA PHE A 198 -8.64 -15.04 8.77
C PHE A 198 -7.83 -15.26 10.04
N SER A 199 -8.50 -15.83 11.05
CA SER A 199 -7.95 -15.99 12.41
C SER A 199 -6.65 -16.81 12.51
N ASN A 200 -6.35 -17.61 11.48
CA ASN A 200 -5.13 -18.40 11.31
C ASN A 200 -3.89 -17.55 11.00
N PHE A 201 -4.03 -16.38 10.37
CA PHE A 201 -2.91 -15.49 10.14
C PHE A 201 -2.58 -14.70 11.39
N LYS A 202 -1.41 -14.98 11.96
CA LYS A 202 -0.87 -14.21 13.09
C LYS A 202 0.54 -13.68 12.83
N LYS A 203 1.15 -14.07 11.71
CA LYS A 203 2.55 -13.77 11.41
C LYS A 203 2.62 -12.97 10.10
N PHE A 204 2.95 -11.69 10.18
CA PHE A 204 2.95 -10.79 9.03
C PHE A 204 4.33 -10.15 8.83
N ILE A 205 4.78 -10.10 7.58
CA ILE A 205 5.91 -9.29 7.14
C ILE A 205 5.42 -8.33 6.07
N VAL A 206 5.70 -7.06 6.26
CA VAL A 206 5.41 -5.99 5.31
C VAL A 206 6.72 -5.43 4.81
N ILE A 207 6.87 -5.34 3.49
CA ILE A 207 8.02 -4.71 2.85
C ILE A 207 7.55 -3.55 1.98
N ASP A 208 8.10 -2.36 2.20
CA ASP A 208 7.79 -1.20 1.35
C ASP A 208 8.96 -0.22 1.28
N ILE A 209 8.86 0.81 0.44
CA ILE A 209 9.80 1.93 0.38
C ILE A 209 9.73 2.80 1.64
N VAL A 210 10.82 3.50 1.96
CA VAL A 210 11.01 4.27 3.21
C VAL A 210 9.79 5.07 3.72
N PRO A 211 9.16 5.98 2.94
CA PRO A 211 8.02 6.72 3.47
C PRO A 211 6.84 5.82 3.82
N ASN A 212 6.62 4.76 3.04
CA ASN A 212 5.53 3.81 3.29
C ASN A 212 5.82 2.91 4.49
N VAL A 213 7.08 2.48 4.70
CA VAL A 213 7.47 1.76 5.92
C VAL A 213 7.06 2.55 7.15
N TRP A 214 7.28 3.87 7.16
CA TRP A 214 6.80 4.72 8.25
C TRP A 214 5.27 4.77 8.31
N VAL A 215 4.59 5.04 7.18
CA VAL A 215 3.12 5.17 7.16
C VAL A 215 2.42 3.89 7.62
N VAL A 216 2.79 2.74 7.07
CA VAL A 216 2.19 1.46 7.42
C VAL A 216 2.54 1.04 8.85
N THR A 217 3.75 1.35 9.33
CA THR A 217 4.11 1.16 10.75
C THR A 217 3.16 1.92 11.65
N GLU A 218 3.04 3.23 11.46
CA GLU A 218 2.21 4.06 12.33
C GLU A 218 0.72 3.72 12.19
N TYR A 219 0.26 3.41 10.97
CA TYR A 219 -1.12 2.99 10.72
C TYR A 219 -1.46 1.70 11.46
N LEU A 220 -0.67 0.64 11.26
CA LEU A 220 -0.90 -0.65 11.90
C LEU A 220 -0.65 -0.57 13.41
N ARG A 221 0.29 0.24 13.89
CA ARG A 221 0.53 0.43 15.33
C ARG A 221 -0.67 1.05 16.03
N LYS A 222 -1.40 1.96 15.37
CA LYS A 222 -2.65 2.50 15.93
C LYS A 222 -3.76 1.46 16.05
N LEU A 223 -3.72 0.40 15.22
CA LEU A 223 -4.70 -0.70 15.25
C LEU A 223 -4.27 -1.83 16.19
N TYR A 224 -2.97 -2.15 16.25
CA TYR A 224 -2.43 -3.38 16.84
C TYR A 224 -1.39 -3.16 17.95
N GLY A 225 -1.03 -1.91 18.24
CA GLY A 225 -0.13 -1.56 19.33
C GLY A 225 1.23 -2.23 19.22
N GLU A 226 1.63 -2.91 20.31
CA GLU A 226 2.95 -3.52 20.50
C GLU A 226 3.22 -4.74 19.59
N SER A 227 2.19 -5.27 18.92
CA SER A 227 2.36 -6.35 17.94
C SER A 227 3.13 -5.90 16.68
N VAL A 228 3.28 -4.59 16.47
CA VAL A 228 3.99 -3.99 15.33
C VAL A 228 5.45 -3.71 15.66
N ASN A 229 6.34 -4.50 15.07
CA ASN A 229 7.78 -4.35 15.14
C ASN A 229 8.28 -3.53 13.94
N ASP A 230 8.87 -2.38 14.23
CA ASP A 230 9.33 -1.43 13.21
C ASP A 230 10.84 -1.54 12.93
N TYR A 231 11.33 -0.69 12.02
CA TYR A 231 12.73 -0.67 11.64
C TYR A 231 13.69 -0.35 12.79
N LEU A 232 13.29 0.41 13.82
CA LEU A 232 14.16 0.70 14.96
C LEU A 232 14.43 -0.57 15.78
N VAL A 233 13.47 -1.50 15.79
CA VAL A 233 13.62 -2.82 16.37
C VAL A 233 14.44 -3.73 15.44
N THR A 234 14.01 -3.90 14.20
CA THR A 234 14.58 -4.90 13.28
C THR A 234 15.99 -4.57 12.82
N LYS A 235 16.39 -3.28 12.79
CA LYS A 235 17.76 -2.89 12.42
C LYS A 235 18.82 -3.53 13.32
N ASN A 236 18.49 -3.77 14.58
CA ASN A 236 19.37 -4.38 15.57
C ASN A 236 19.26 -5.91 15.62
N MET A 237 18.29 -6.49 14.92
CA MET A 237 18.13 -7.94 14.81
C MET A 237 19.11 -8.52 13.78
N LYS A 238 19.66 -9.69 14.11
CA LYS A 238 20.44 -10.51 13.18
C LYS A 238 19.54 -11.25 12.19
N GLU A 239 18.44 -11.78 12.70
CA GLU A 239 17.42 -12.50 11.93
C GLU A 239 16.02 -12.04 12.37
N ILE A 240 15.08 -12.03 11.43
CA ILE A 240 13.66 -11.80 11.68
C ILE A 240 12.99 -13.17 11.67
N LYS A 241 12.67 -13.63 12.88
CA LYS A 241 12.05 -14.93 13.13
C LYS A 241 10.81 -14.74 14.00
N PHE A 242 9.69 -15.23 13.51
CA PHE A 242 8.44 -15.32 14.28
C PHE A 242 8.60 -16.23 15.49
N LYS A 243 7.89 -15.88 16.57
CA LYS A 243 7.71 -16.76 17.72
C LYS A 243 6.86 -17.96 17.31
N ASP A 244 7.20 -19.10 17.90
CA ASP A 244 6.44 -20.34 17.78
C ASP A 244 5.24 -20.32 18.74
N ASP A 245 4.31 -19.40 18.48
CA ASP A 245 3.09 -19.20 19.25
C ASP A 245 1.98 -18.58 18.39
N THR A 246 0.79 -18.40 18.98
CA THR A 246 -0.38 -17.79 18.32
C THR A 246 -0.46 -16.28 18.48
N SER A 247 0.59 -15.63 19.01
CA SER A 247 0.60 -14.17 19.18
C SER A 247 0.70 -13.47 17.82
N LEU A 248 0.02 -12.33 17.71
CA LEU A 248 0.12 -11.48 16.52
C LEU A 248 1.50 -10.82 16.47
N GLU A 249 2.21 -11.03 15.38
CA GLU A 249 3.50 -10.39 15.11
C GLU A 249 3.47 -9.80 13.70
N ILE A 250 3.68 -8.48 13.62
CA ILE A 250 3.73 -7.73 12.37
C ILE A 250 5.11 -7.08 12.29
N PHE A 251 5.95 -7.53 11.37
CA PHE A 251 7.22 -6.88 11.06
C PHE A 251 7.04 -5.94 9.87
N VAL A 252 7.32 -4.65 10.07
CA VAL A 252 7.31 -3.67 8.99
C VAL A 252 8.74 -3.27 8.68
N ILE A 253 9.24 -3.68 7.52
CA ILE A 253 10.65 -3.56 7.18
C ILE A 253 10.88 -2.87 5.83
N PRO A 254 12.02 -2.17 5.67
CA PRO A 254 12.45 -1.68 4.37
C PRO A 254 13.06 -2.82 3.53
N PRO A 255 13.23 -2.63 2.20
CA PRO A 255 13.58 -3.72 1.28
C PRO A 255 14.94 -4.37 1.59
N TRP A 256 15.88 -3.60 2.14
CA TRP A 256 17.23 -4.07 2.47
C TRP A 256 17.28 -5.01 3.68
N GLU A 257 16.19 -5.19 4.42
CA GLU A 257 16.11 -6.16 5.52
C GLU A 257 15.51 -7.50 5.11
N ILE A 258 15.13 -7.68 3.84
CA ILE A 258 14.55 -8.94 3.37
C ILE A 258 15.48 -10.15 3.58
N GLU A 259 16.79 -9.95 3.55
CA GLU A 259 17.80 -10.98 3.81
C GLU A 259 17.80 -11.46 5.27
N LYS A 260 17.26 -10.67 6.20
CA LYS A 260 17.16 -11.06 7.61
C LYS A 260 16.03 -12.06 7.87
N ILE A 261 15.06 -12.19 6.97
CA ILE A 261 13.88 -13.04 7.18
C ILE A 261 14.29 -14.52 7.26
N SER A 262 14.20 -15.14 8.42
CA SER A 262 14.55 -16.56 8.58
C SER A 262 13.31 -17.44 8.76
N SER A 263 12.15 -16.85 9.00
CA SER A 263 10.89 -17.60 9.12
C SER A 263 10.37 -18.07 7.76
N PRO A 264 9.80 -19.28 7.70
CA PRO A 264 9.06 -19.73 6.53
C PRO A 264 7.80 -18.88 6.32
N ILE A 265 7.45 -18.63 5.06
CA ILE A 265 6.29 -17.84 4.65
C ILE A 265 5.34 -18.67 3.80
N ASP A 266 4.06 -18.71 4.16
CA ASP A 266 3.04 -19.50 3.47
C ASP A 266 2.34 -18.73 2.36
N CYS A 267 2.20 -17.41 2.51
CA CYS A 267 1.46 -16.56 1.58
C CYS A 267 2.30 -15.35 1.17
N PHE A 268 2.67 -15.28 -0.10
CA PHE A 268 3.29 -14.11 -0.71
C PHE A 268 2.26 -13.30 -1.46
N TRP A 269 2.26 -11.99 -1.23
CA TRP A 269 1.28 -11.08 -1.80
C TRP A 269 1.92 -9.85 -2.43
N ASN A 270 1.37 -9.44 -3.57
CA ASN A 270 1.67 -8.16 -4.19
C ASN A 270 0.42 -7.64 -4.88
N SER A 271 0.07 -6.38 -4.63
CA SER A 271 -0.97 -5.68 -5.37
C SER A 271 -0.35 -4.50 -6.09
N ASN A 272 -0.19 -4.63 -7.41
CA ASN A 272 0.19 -3.60 -8.38
C ASN A 272 1.65 -3.14 -8.37
N SER A 273 2.35 -3.19 -7.23
CA SER A 273 3.66 -2.54 -7.13
C SER A 273 4.79 -3.25 -7.89
N PHE A 274 4.71 -4.56 -8.15
CA PHE A 274 5.77 -5.24 -8.92
C PHE A 274 5.94 -4.67 -10.32
N VAL A 275 4.86 -4.40 -11.06
CA VAL A 275 4.97 -3.87 -12.44
C VAL A 275 5.56 -2.45 -12.49
N GLU A 276 5.60 -1.76 -11.35
CA GLU A 276 6.18 -0.42 -11.17
C GLU A 276 7.65 -0.43 -10.69
N MET A 277 8.21 -1.62 -10.47
CA MET A 277 9.61 -1.86 -10.16
C MET A 277 10.39 -2.26 -11.42
N SER A 278 11.73 -2.22 -11.36
CA SER A 278 12.51 -2.82 -12.45
C SER A 278 12.44 -4.35 -12.39
N PRO A 279 12.53 -5.06 -13.52
CA PRO A 279 12.54 -6.52 -13.54
C PRO A 279 13.64 -7.13 -12.65
N GLU A 280 14.79 -6.48 -12.50
CA GLU A 280 15.88 -6.93 -11.63
C GLU A 280 15.48 -6.90 -10.15
N ILE A 281 14.78 -5.85 -9.71
CA ILE A 281 14.26 -5.76 -8.34
C ILE A 281 13.26 -6.89 -8.08
N VAL A 282 12.35 -7.14 -9.02
CA VAL A 282 11.36 -8.22 -8.89
C VAL A 282 12.02 -9.59 -8.88
N LYS A 283 13.05 -9.82 -9.70
CA LYS A 283 13.87 -11.06 -9.65
C LYS A 283 14.55 -11.24 -8.29
N ASN A 284 15.00 -10.15 -7.66
CA ASN A 284 15.57 -10.21 -6.32
C ASN A 284 14.53 -10.67 -5.29
N TYR A 285 13.30 -10.13 -5.34
CA TYR A 285 12.20 -10.63 -4.52
C TYR A 285 11.87 -12.10 -4.82
N ALA A 286 11.79 -12.48 -6.10
CA ALA A 286 11.48 -13.85 -6.51
C ALA A 286 12.49 -14.87 -5.98
N LYS A 287 13.79 -14.56 -6.08
CA LYS A 287 14.86 -15.38 -5.48
C LYS A 287 14.62 -15.53 -3.98
N ARG A 288 14.32 -14.41 -3.31
CA ARG A 288 14.19 -14.41 -1.86
C ARG A 288 12.95 -15.17 -1.37
N PHE A 289 11.82 -15.04 -2.08
CA PHE A 289 10.59 -15.76 -1.77
C PHE A 289 10.77 -17.26 -1.92
N LEU A 290 11.58 -17.72 -2.89
CA LEU A 290 11.91 -19.13 -3.03
C LEU A 290 12.68 -19.69 -1.83
N GLU A 291 13.58 -18.89 -1.24
CA GLU A 291 14.41 -19.30 -0.10
C GLU A 291 13.63 -19.38 1.21
N ILE A 292 12.70 -18.44 1.43
CA ILE A 292 11.87 -18.36 2.65
C ILE A 292 10.50 -19.02 2.48
N GLY A 293 10.16 -19.48 1.29
CA GLY A 293 8.94 -20.21 1.01
C GLY A 293 9.02 -21.67 1.47
N THR A 294 7.86 -22.25 1.70
CA THR A 294 7.65 -23.70 1.83
C THR A 294 7.18 -24.30 0.50
N LYS A 295 7.07 -25.63 0.45
CA LYS A 295 6.49 -26.31 -0.71
C LYS A 295 5.02 -25.95 -0.94
N GLU A 296 4.31 -25.60 0.13
CA GLU A 296 2.89 -25.25 0.10
C GLU A 296 2.66 -23.74 -0.07
N SER A 297 3.74 -22.95 -0.21
CA SER A 297 3.61 -21.51 -0.34
C SER A 297 2.81 -21.11 -1.57
N VAL A 298 1.97 -20.10 -1.35
CA VAL A 298 1.08 -19.53 -2.35
C VAL A 298 1.56 -18.14 -2.74
N TYR A 299 1.33 -17.78 -4.01
CA TYR A 299 1.74 -16.50 -4.57
C TYR A 299 0.50 -15.82 -5.14
N ASN A 300 0.10 -14.68 -4.59
CA ASN A 300 -1.09 -13.95 -5.00
C ASN A 300 -0.68 -12.58 -5.50
N PHE A 301 -0.53 -12.44 -6.82
CA PHE A 301 -0.07 -11.20 -7.44
C PHE A 301 -1.19 -10.58 -8.26
N ILE A 302 -1.55 -9.34 -7.95
CA ILE A 302 -2.58 -8.58 -8.64
C ILE A 302 -1.91 -7.43 -9.40
N THR A 303 -2.37 -7.19 -10.62
CA THR A 303 -1.94 -6.09 -11.48
C THR A 303 -3.14 -5.50 -12.22
N TYR A 304 -2.91 -4.59 -13.15
CA TYR A 304 -3.95 -3.85 -13.86
C TYR A 304 -3.76 -3.85 -15.39
N ASP A 305 -4.86 -3.69 -16.10
CA ASP A 305 -4.97 -3.64 -17.56
C ASP A 305 -4.25 -2.47 -18.24
N ARG A 306 -4.33 -1.26 -17.68
CA ARG A 306 -3.79 -0.03 -18.29
C ARG A 306 -2.42 0.31 -17.72
N PHE A 307 -1.36 -0.08 -18.42
CA PHE A 307 0.03 0.18 -18.06
C PHE A 307 0.73 1.07 -19.10
N ASP A 308 1.80 1.76 -18.69
CA ASP A 308 2.63 2.58 -19.59
C ASP A 308 4.02 1.91 -19.72
N PRO A 309 4.36 1.33 -20.88
CA PRO A 309 5.65 0.67 -21.12
C PRO A 309 6.88 1.55 -20.83
N LYS A 310 6.73 2.88 -20.74
CA LYS A 310 7.82 3.81 -20.39
C LYS A 310 8.12 3.84 -18.89
N THR A 311 7.17 3.42 -18.06
CA THR A 311 7.27 3.55 -16.60
C THR A 311 7.01 2.25 -15.84
N THR A 312 6.41 1.26 -16.51
CA THR A 312 6.04 -0.04 -15.94
C THR A 312 6.32 -1.15 -16.94
N PHE A 313 6.68 -2.34 -16.46
CA PHE A 313 6.82 -3.51 -17.34
C PHE A 313 5.46 -4.17 -17.64
N GLN A 314 5.40 -5.04 -18.65
CA GLN A 314 4.12 -5.68 -19.03
C GLN A 314 3.67 -6.66 -17.94
N PRO A 315 2.41 -6.61 -17.45
CA PRO A 315 1.95 -7.45 -16.36
C PRO A 315 2.26 -8.95 -16.49
N ASP A 316 2.11 -9.51 -17.70
CA ASP A 316 2.35 -10.94 -17.95
C ASP A 316 3.80 -11.38 -17.74
N GLN A 317 4.76 -10.44 -17.74
CA GLN A 317 6.17 -10.74 -17.45
C GLN A 317 6.38 -11.23 -16.01
N ILE A 318 5.45 -11.01 -15.08
CA ILE A 318 5.53 -11.55 -13.71
C ILE A 318 5.78 -13.05 -13.70
N GLN A 319 5.12 -13.79 -14.60
CA GLN A 319 5.24 -15.25 -14.69
C GLN A 319 6.67 -15.69 -15.07
N GLU A 320 7.35 -14.92 -15.91
CA GLU A 320 8.74 -15.18 -16.30
C GLU A 320 9.72 -14.83 -15.17
N LEU A 321 9.44 -13.76 -14.42
CA LEU A 321 10.28 -13.30 -13.31
C LEU A 321 10.23 -14.28 -12.11
N PHE A 322 9.11 -14.96 -11.95
CA PHE A 322 8.87 -16.02 -10.96
C PHE A 322 8.84 -17.41 -11.63
N SER A 323 9.88 -17.75 -12.40
CA SER A 323 9.93 -18.96 -13.24
C SER A 323 9.73 -20.29 -12.50
N ASN A 324 9.97 -20.33 -11.19
CA ASN A 324 9.80 -21.50 -10.32
C ASN A 324 8.38 -21.64 -9.74
N VAL A 325 7.48 -20.74 -10.13
CA VAL A 325 6.07 -20.74 -9.72
C VAL A 325 5.22 -21.02 -10.96
N GLU A 326 4.21 -21.88 -10.80
CA GLU A 326 3.16 -22.09 -11.79
C GLU A 326 1.99 -21.18 -11.45
N PHE A 327 1.61 -20.28 -12.37
CA PHE A 327 0.53 -19.32 -12.18
C PHE A 327 -0.71 -19.67 -13.01
N GLU A 328 -1.88 -19.51 -12.41
CA GLU A 328 -3.14 -19.33 -13.11
C GLU A 328 -3.42 -17.82 -13.25
N LYS A 329 -3.66 -17.36 -14.48
CA LYS A 329 -4.07 -15.98 -14.74
C LYS A 329 -5.59 -15.88 -14.76
N ILE A 330 -6.13 -14.95 -13.99
CA ILE A 330 -7.57 -14.62 -13.95
C ILE A 330 -7.73 -13.13 -14.24
N VAL A 331 -8.73 -12.78 -15.02
CA VAL A 331 -9.08 -11.39 -15.31
C VAL A 331 -10.44 -11.12 -14.69
N HIS A 332 -10.54 -10.03 -13.92
CA HIS A 332 -11.79 -9.64 -13.29
C HIS A 332 -12.01 -8.12 -13.39
N PRO A 333 -13.24 -7.67 -13.68
CA PRO A 333 -13.56 -6.24 -13.65
C PRO A 333 -13.32 -5.61 -12.27
N ILE A 334 -12.94 -4.34 -12.22
CA ILE A 334 -12.76 -3.62 -10.95
C ILE A 334 -14.14 -3.28 -10.36
N LEU A 335 -14.31 -3.48 -9.05
CA LEU A 335 -15.55 -3.24 -8.30
C LEU A 335 -16.24 -1.90 -8.61
N GLU A 336 -15.48 -0.81 -8.76
CA GLU A 336 -16.02 0.53 -9.03
C GLU A 336 -16.12 0.91 -10.50
N ASN A 337 -15.53 0.11 -11.39
CA ASN A 337 -15.43 0.41 -12.81
C ASN A 337 -15.31 -0.87 -13.64
N SER A 338 -16.42 -1.29 -14.24
CA SER A 338 -16.48 -2.49 -15.08
C SER A 338 -15.74 -2.36 -16.42
N GLU A 339 -15.31 -1.17 -16.83
CA GLU A 339 -14.48 -0.94 -18.02
C GLU A 339 -12.97 -1.09 -17.74
N ARG A 340 -12.62 -1.41 -16.50
CA ARG A 340 -11.26 -1.66 -16.04
C ARG A 340 -11.17 -3.06 -15.51
N GLU A 341 -10.02 -3.69 -15.72
CA GLU A 341 -9.77 -5.04 -15.27
C GLU A 341 -8.55 -5.10 -14.35
N SER A 342 -8.63 -5.98 -13.34
CA SER A 342 -7.49 -6.45 -12.58
C SER A 342 -7.07 -7.82 -13.10
N TYR A 343 -5.76 -8.02 -13.24
CA TYR A 343 -5.19 -9.32 -13.59
C TYR A 343 -4.61 -9.96 -12.35
N PHE A 344 -5.10 -11.14 -12.00
CA PHE A 344 -4.66 -11.95 -10.88
C PHE A 344 -3.78 -13.06 -11.42
N TYR A 345 -2.61 -13.22 -10.80
CA TYR A 345 -1.70 -14.33 -11.03
C TYR A 345 -1.65 -15.11 -9.72
N ILE A 346 -2.41 -16.21 -9.65
CA ILE A 346 -2.51 -17.07 -8.48
C ILE A 346 -1.59 -18.27 -8.69
N GLY A 347 -0.51 -18.33 -7.91
CA GLY A 347 0.62 -19.22 -8.15
C GLY A 347 0.93 -20.17 -7.02
N LYS A 348 1.56 -21.30 -7.34
CA LYS A 348 2.12 -22.28 -6.40
C LYS A 348 3.55 -22.65 -6.84
N SER A 349 4.41 -23.00 -5.90
CA SER A 349 5.75 -23.52 -6.22
C SER A 349 5.66 -24.76 -7.11
N LYS A 350 6.58 -24.88 -8.08
CA LYS A 350 6.71 -26.04 -8.98
C LYS A 350 7.35 -27.26 -8.31
#